data_AF-B0N6B2-F1
#
_entry.id   AF-B0N6B2-F1
#
_cell.length_a   1.000
_cell.length_b   1.000
_cell.length_c   1.000
_cell.angle_alpha   90.00
_cell.angle_beta   90.00
_cell.angle_gamma   90.00
#
_symmetry.space_group_name_H-M   'P 1'
#
loop_
_entity.id
_entity.type
_entity.pdbx_description
1 polymer ?
#
loop_
_entity_poly.entity_id
_entity_poly.type
_entity_poly.pdbx_seq_one_letter_code
_entity_poly.pdbx_strand_id
1 'polypeptide(L)' 'MLITSGKDAMLHSDIIEEYEKIIYEHPPVKMIIFPTGKHPSLLSNAVAASTAIKEFLSSSKQRS' A
#
# COMPACT_ATOMS: atom_id res chain seq x y z
N MET A 1 -4.72 4.36 3.32
CA MET A 1 -4.03 3.63 2.24
C MET A 1 -2.96 2.76 2.87
N LEU A 2 -2.85 1.51 2.43
CA LEU A 2 -1.84 0.55 2.85
C LEU A 2 -0.91 0.26 1.66
N ILE A 3 0.41 0.28 1.87
CA ILE A 3 1.42 0.02 0.83
C ILE A 3 2.42 -1.01 1.36
N THR A 4 2.66 -2.06 0.59
CA THR A 4 3.62 -3.12 0.94
C THR A 4 4.30 -3.72 -0.29
N SER A 5 5.22 -4.66 -0.11
CA SER A 5 5.80 -5.52 -1.14
C SER A 5 5.75 -6.97 -0.70
N GLY A 6 5.41 -7.88 -1.62
CA GLY A 6 5.46 -9.32 -1.37
C GLY A 6 6.87 -9.89 -1.15
N LYS A 7 7.91 -9.05 -1.28
CA LYS A 7 9.33 -9.42 -1.04
C LYS A 7 9.94 -8.68 0.15
N ASP A 8 9.15 -7.95 0.94
CA ASP A 8 9.63 -7.28 2.14
C ASP A 8 9.79 -8.28 3.29
N ALA A 9 11.04 -8.69 3.56
CA ALA A 9 11.36 -9.70 4.56
C ALA A 9 11.12 -9.24 6.02
N MET A 10 10.81 -7.96 6.25
CA MET A 10 10.44 -7.45 7.57
C MET A 10 8.96 -7.69 7.91
N LEU A 11 8.16 -8.17 6.96
CA LEU A 11 6.75 -8.46 7.14
C LEU A 11 6.51 -9.96 7.27
N HIS A 12 5.50 -10.32 8.06
CA HIS A 12 5.05 -11.70 8.15
C HIS A 12 4.41 -12.15 6.83
N SER A 13 4.41 -13.46 6.60
CA SER A 13 3.91 -14.06 5.35
C SER A 13 2.40 -13.88 5.15
N ASP A 14 1.65 -13.64 6.22
CA ASP A 14 0.20 -13.45 6.26
C ASP A 14 -0.23 -11.97 6.17
N ILE A 15 0.70 -11.04 5.95
CA ILE A 15 0.42 -9.60 5.92
C ILE A 15 -0.66 -9.21 4.89
N ILE A 16 -0.82 -9.99 3.82
CA ILE A 16 -1.87 -9.77 2.82
C ILE A 16 -3.25 -10.05 3.42
N GLU A 17 -3.41 -11.15 4.15
CA GLU A 17 -4.67 -11.50 4.81
C GLU A 17 -5.03 -10.47 5.89
N GLU A 18 -4.03 -9.96 6.63
CA GLU A 18 -4.23 -8.88 7.59
C GLU A 18 -4.73 -7.60 6.90
N TYR A 19 -4.13 -7.23 5.76
CA TYR A 19 -4.54 -6.04 5.02
C TYR A 19 -5.95 -6.19 4.44
N GLU A 20 -6.31 -7.37 3.95
CA GLU A 20 -7.67 -7.66 3.48
C GLU A 20 -8.71 -7.49 4.59
N LYS A 21 -8.42 -7.95 5.81
CA LYS A 21 -9.29 -7.71 6.98
C LYS A 21 -9.44 -6.22 7.28
N ILE A 22 -8.35 -5.46 7.29
CA ILE A 22 -8.39 -4.00 7.53
C ILE A 22 -9.26 -3.28 6.48
N ILE A 23 -9.14 -3.67 5.20
CA ILE A 23 -9.94 -3.09 4.12
C ILE A 23 -11.43 -3.38 4.31
N TYR A 24 -11.76 -4.61 4.71
CA TYR A 24 -13.13 -5.03 4.98
C TYR A 24 -13.75 -4.25 6.14
N GLU A 25 -13.01 -4.07 7.23
CA GLU A 25 -13.49 -3.41 8.46
C GLU A 25 -13.55 -1.87 8.35
N HIS A 26 -12.72 -1.27 7.50
CA HIS A 26 -12.58 0.19 7.42
C HIS A 26 -12.63 0.74 5.99
N PRO A 27 -13.77 0.68 5.27
CA PRO A 27 -13.90 1.34 3.98
C PRO A 27 -13.91 2.89 4.14
N PRO A 28 -13.27 3.66 3.24
CA PRO A 28 -12.61 3.26 2.00
C PRO A 28 -11.06 3.20 2.13
N VAL A 29 -10.50 2.09 2.62
CA VAL A 29 -9.05 1.83 2.56
C VAL A 29 -8.66 1.23 1.21
N LYS A 30 -7.64 1.81 0.56
CA LYS A 30 -6.97 1.24 -0.62
C LYS A 30 -5.71 0.49 -0.22
N MET A 31 -5.43 -0.64 -0.88
CA MET A 31 -4.22 -1.43 -0.72
C MET A 31 -3.43 -1.47 -2.03
N ILE A 32 -2.10 -1.36 -1.90
CA ILE A 32 -1.13 -1.54 -3.00
C ILE A 32 -0.05 -2.50 -2.54
N ILE A 33 0.16 -3.55 -3.33
CA ILE A 33 1.22 -4.54 -3.11
C ILE A 33 2.16 -4.46 -4.30
N PHE A 34 3.41 -4.07 -4.07
CA PHE A 34 4.43 -4.11 -5.10
C PHE A 34 4.88 -5.55 -5.37
N PRO A 35 5.04 -5.94 -6.65
CA PRO A 35 5.50 -7.29 -7.02
C PRO A 35 6.99 -7.52 -6.71
N THR A 36 7.74 -6.44 -6.47
CA THR A 36 9.18 -6.44 -6.24
C THR A 36 9.58 -5.39 -5.21
N GLY A 37 10.83 -5.47 -4.73
CA GLY A 37 11.40 -4.54 -3.75
C GLY A 37 11.52 -5.16 -2.35
N LYS A 38 12.75 -5.25 -1.83
CA LYS A 38 13.03 -5.62 -0.44
C LYS A 38 12.82 -4.41 0.47
N HIS A 39 12.98 -4.61 1.78
CA HIS A 39 12.92 -3.52 2.73
C HIS A 39 14.02 -2.46 2.49
N PRO A 40 13.67 -1.15 2.49
CA PRO A 40 12.32 -0.60 2.47
C PRO A 40 11.72 -0.65 1.06
N SER A 41 10.54 -1.29 0.94
CA SER A 41 9.86 -1.51 -0.35
C SER A 41 9.56 -0.23 -1.12
N LEU A 42 9.38 0.90 -0.41
CA LEU A 42 9.17 2.22 -0.99
C LEU A 42 10.35 2.72 -1.83
N LEU A 43 11.60 2.50 -1.40
CA LEU A 43 12.77 2.98 -2.16
C LEU A 43 12.91 2.24 -3.49
N SER A 44 12.64 0.93 -3.48
CA SER A 44 12.67 0.10 -4.69
C SER A 44 11.54 0.43 -5.66
N ASN A 45 10.48 1.09 -5.20
CA ASN A 45 9.27 1.39 -5.97
C ASN A 45 8.91 2.89 -5.94
N ALA A 46 9.89 3.77 -5.76
CA ALA A 46 9.64 5.18 -5.42
C ALA A 46 8.72 5.92 -6.41
N VAL A 47 8.87 5.67 -7.72
CA VAL A 47 8.02 6.27 -8.76
C VAL A 47 6.57 5.78 -8.66
N ALA A 48 6.38 4.46 -8.52
CA ALA A 48 5.05 3.88 -8.38
C ALA A 48 4.38 4.30 -7.06
N ALA A 49 5.14 4.31 -5.96
CA ALA A 49 4.69 4.77 -4.65
C ALA A 49 4.28 6.24 -4.67
N SER A 50 5.11 7.12 -5.23
CA SER A 50 4.80 8.56 -5.32
C SER A 50 3.56 8.83 -6.18
N THR A 51 3.39 8.10 -7.29
CA THR A 51 2.20 8.19 -8.14
C THR A 51 0.94 7.80 -7.36
N ALA A 52 0.98 6.65 -6.68
CA ALA A 52 -0.13 6.18 -5.86
C ALA A 52 -0.50 7.14 -4.72
N ILE A 53 0.50 7.68 -4.01
CA ILE A 53 0.29 8.67 -2.95
C ILE A 53 -0.37 9.93 -3.52
N LYS A 54 0.11 10.43 -4.66
CA LYS A 54 -0.46 11.62 -5.32
C LYS A 54 -1.91 11.41 -5.71
N GLU A 55 -2.25 10.26 -6.29
CA GLU A 55 -3.63 9.90 -6.63
C GLU A 55 -4.53 9.80 -5.39
N PHE A 56 -4.04 9.14 -4.33
CA PHE A 56 -4.77 9.02 -3.07
C PHE A 56 -5.12 10.40 -2.48
N LEU A 57 -4.14 11.29 -2.39
CA LEU A 57 -4.33 12.66 -1.88
C LEU A 57 -5.25 13.48 -2.77
N SER A 58 -5.15 13.35 -4.09
CA SER A 58 -6.00 14.08 -5.04
C SER A 58 -7.46 13.63 -4.96
N SER A 59 -7.70 12.32 -4.83
CA SER A 59 -9.05 11.76 -4.66
C SER A 59 -9.70 12.12 -3.32
N SER A 60 -8.88 12.37 -2.29
CA SER A 60 -9.35 12.78 -0.97
C SER A 60 -9.77 14.25 -0.94
N LYS A 61 -9.06 15.13 -1.66
CA LYS A 61 -9.39 16.56 -1.78
C LYS A 61 -10.71 16.83 -2.51
N GLN A 62 -11.13 15.96 -3.42
CA GLN A 62 -12.39 16.11 -4.16
C GLN A 62 -13.64 15.71 -3.35
N ARG A 63 -13.47 15.12 -2.16
CA ARG A 63 -14.57 14.68 -1.27
C ARG A 63 -14.79 15.58 -0.07
N SER A 64 -14.04 16.68 0.04
CA SER A 64 -14.18 17.71 1.07
C SER A 64 -14.79 18.98 0.49
#